data_AF-A0A523LWM7-F1
#
_entry.id   AF-A0A523LWM7-F1
#
_cell.length_a   1.000
_cell.length_b   1.000
_cell.length_c   1.000
_cell.angle_alpha   90.00
_cell.angle_beta   90.00
_cell.angle_gamma   90.00
#
_symmetry.space_group_name_H-M   'P 1'
#
loop_
_entity.id
_entity.type
_entity.pdbx_description
1 polymer ?
#
loop_
_entity_poly.entity_id
_entity_poly.type
_entity_poly.pdbx_seq_one_letter_code
_entity_poly.pdbx_strand_id
1 'polypeptide(L)' 'GFEYLLNALRLSAGFSESAFSRSTGLKLAAIGEPLAKAKADGLIKESANGVWQPTPLGFRFLDDLQARFLP' A
#
# COMPACT_ATOMS: atom_id res chain seq x y z
N GLY A 1 2.85 -8.66 -8.05
CA GLY A 1 1.77 -8.02 -7.25
C GLY A 1 2.34 -7.37 -6.02
N PHE A 2 2.66 -8.19 -5.03
CA PHE A 2 3.13 -7.76 -3.74
C PHE A 2 4.51 -7.08 -3.75
N GLU A 3 5.49 -7.57 -4.52
CA GLU A 3 6.80 -6.89 -4.65
C GLU A 3 6.70 -5.43 -5.14
N TYR A 4 5.73 -5.12 -6.01
CA TYR A 4 5.47 -3.74 -6.44
C TYR A 4 4.96 -2.88 -5.28
N LEU A 5 4.04 -3.42 -4.46
CA LEU A 5 3.55 -2.79 -3.23
C LEU A 5 4.68 -2.52 -2.25
N LEU A 6 5.54 -3.52 -2.00
CA LEU A 6 6.68 -3.40 -1.09
C LEU A 6 7.61 -2.27 -1.54
N ASN A 7 7.93 -2.23 -2.84
CA ASN A 7 8.77 -1.17 -3.40
C ASN A 7 8.10 0.21 -3.36
N ALA A 8 6.80 0.30 -3.66
CA ALA A 8 6.04 1.54 -3.63
C ALA A 8 5.90 2.12 -2.21
N LEU A 9 5.70 1.25 -1.21
CA LEU A 9 5.65 1.64 0.21
C LEU A 9 7.02 2.11 0.70
N ARG A 10 8.13 1.53 0.19
CA ARG A 10 9.49 1.95 0.55
C ARG A 10 9.85 3.34 0.04
N LEU A 11 9.28 3.77 -1.08
CA LEU A 11 9.63 5.03 -1.75
C LEU A 11 8.93 6.28 -1.21
N SER A 12 8.01 6.16 -0.24
CA SER A 12 7.19 7.27 0.32
C SER A 12 6.22 7.93 -0.65
N ALA A 13 6.53 7.93 -1.94
CA ALA A 13 5.65 8.35 -3.01
C ALA A 13 4.35 7.54 -3.06
N GLY A 14 4.36 6.29 -2.60
CA GLY A 14 3.20 5.41 -2.60
C GLY A 14 2.80 4.96 -4.00
N PHE A 15 1.53 4.60 -4.19
CA PHE A 15 1.01 4.11 -5.47
C PHE A 15 -0.46 4.50 -5.68
N SER A 16 -0.87 4.65 -6.95
CA SER A 16 -2.28 4.74 -7.32
C SER A 16 -2.82 3.37 -7.74
N GLU A 17 -4.13 3.19 -7.69
CA GLU A 17 -4.78 1.97 -8.19
C GLU A 17 -4.42 1.67 -9.65
N SER A 18 -4.39 2.70 -10.49
CA SER A 18 -4.04 2.53 -11.91
C SER A 18 -2.60 2.07 -12.11
N ALA A 19 -1.66 2.60 -11.31
CA ALA A 19 -0.26 2.20 -11.38
C ALA A 19 -0.07 0.76 -10.87
N PHE A 20 -0.72 0.41 -9.76
CA PHE A 20 -0.74 -0.95 -9.24
C PHE A 20 -1.29 -1.94 -10.26
N SER A 21 -2.44 -1.62 -10.87
CA SER A 21 -3.08 -2.50 -11.85
C SER A 21 -2.22 -2.67 -13.11
N ARG A 22 -1.60 -1.58 -13.59
CA ARG A 22 -0.71 -1.62 -14.75
C ARG A 22 0.56 -2.45 -14.49
N SER A 23 1.16 -2.33 -13.30
CA SER A 23 2.41 -3.02 -12.98
C SER A 23 2.22 -4.46 -12.54
N THR A 24 1.06 -4.83 -12.00
CA THR A 24 0.82 -6.16 -11.44
C THR A 24 -0.17 -7.01 -12.21
N GLY A 25 -0.99 -6.40 -13.08
CA GLY A 25 -2.13 -7.05 -13.73
C GLY A 25 -3.31 -7.34 -12.79
N LEU A 26 -3.20 -6.99 -11.51
CA LEU A 26 -4.23 -7.25 -10.48
C LEU A 26 -5.04 -5.99 -10.18
N LYS A 27 -6.32 -6.16 -9.87
CA LYS A 27 -7.15 -5.06 -9.36
C LYS A 27 -6.79 -4.73 -7.92
N LEU A 28 -7.02 -3.48 -7.49
CA LEU A 28 -6.80 -3.07 -6.09
C LEU A 28 -7.61 -3.91 -5.09
N ALA A 29 -8.77 -4.42 -5.50
CA ALA A 29 -9.60 -5.33 -4.69
C ALA A 29 -8.84 -6.59 -4.21
N ALA A 30 -7.81 -7.04 -4.93
CA ALA A 30 -6.98 -8.18 -4.53
C ALA A 30 -6.19 -7.93 -3.23
N ILE A 31 -5.98 -6.65 -2.88
CA ILE A 31 -5.31 -6.21 -1.64
C ILE A 31 -6.26 -5.39 -0.76
N GLY A 32 -7.57 -5.39 -1.05
CA GLY A 32 -8.52 -4.49 -0.41
C GLY A 32 -8.62 -4.67 1.11
N GLU A 33 -8.61 -5.93 1.57
CA GLU A 33 -8.66 -6.24 3.00
C GLU A 33 -7.40 -5.77 3.78
N PRO A 34 -6.15 -6.15 3.38
CA PRO A 34 -4.97 -5.65 4.08
C PRO A 34 -4.80 -4.13 3.94
N LEU A 35 -5.24 -3.53 2.82
CA LEU A 35 -5.25 -2.07 2.63
C LEU A 35 -6.20 -1.37 3.61
N ALA A 36 -7.42 -1.89 3.78
CA ALA A 36 -8.39 -1.35 4.73
C ALA A 36 -7.90 -1.47 6.18
N LYS A 37 -7.31 -2.62 6.57
CA LYS A 37 -6.70 -2.82 7.89
C LYS A 37 -5.55 -1.85 8.14
N ALA A 38 -4.64 -1.70 7.18
CA ALA A 38 -3.52 -0.77 7.29
C ALA A 38 -3.98 0.70 7.36
N LYS A 39 -5.09 1.05 6.70
CA LYS A 39 -5.70 2.39 6.79
C LYS A 39 -6.33 2.61 8.18
N ALA A 40 -7.06 1.64 8.69
CA ALA A 40 -7.67 1.68 10.01
C ALA A 40 -6.63 1.82 11.14
N ASP A 41 -5.49 1.15 10.99
CA ASP A 41 -4.36 1.24 11.94
C ASP A 41 -3.51 2.52 11.74
N GLY A 42 -3.89 3.40 10.81
CA GLY A 42 -3.18 4.65 10.54
C GLY A 42 -1.79 4.46 9.93
N LEU A 43 -1.46 3.27 9.41
CA LEU A 43 -0.18 2.95 8.78
C LEU A 43 -0.11 3.46 7.34
N ILE A 44 -1.26 3.50 6.65
CA ILE A 44 -1.36 4.10 5.31
C ILE A 44 -2.48 5.14 5.29
N LYS A 45 -2.35 6.07 4.35
CA LYS A 45 -3.38 7.03 4.03
C LYS A 45 -3.63 7.07 2.53
N GLU A 46 -4.86 7.40 2.19
CA GLU A 46 -5.25 7.70 0.82
C GLU A 46 -5.28 9.23 0.68
N SER A 47 -4.46 9.75 -0.23
CA SER A 47 -4.43 11.17 -0.57
C SER A 47 -5.63 11.54 -1.45
N ALA A 48 -5.99 12.82 -1.50
CA ALA A 48 -7.16 13.32 -2.24
C ALA A 48 -7.15 13.02 -3.76
N ASN A 49 -6.00 12.62 -4.30
CA ASN A 49 -5.80 12.20 -5.69
C ASN A 49 -5.85 10.68 -5.90
N GLY A 50 -6.31 9.91 -4.90
CA GLY A 50 -6.41 8.44 -4.98
C GLY A 50 -5.06 7.72 -4.90
N VAL A 51 -4.04 8.37 -4.33
CA VAL A 51 -2.71 7.78 -4.09
C VAL A 51 -2.62 7.25 -2.67
N TRP A 52 -2.25 5.98 -2.53
CA TRP A 52 -2.03 5.29 -1.26
C TRP A 52 -0.58 5.43 -0.84
N GLN A 53 -0.34 5.98 0.34
CA GLN A 53 1.01 6.27 0.86
C GLN A 53 1.16 5.82 2.31
N PRO A 54 2.34 5.36 2.73
CA PRO A 54 2.61 5.14 4.14
C PRO A 54 2.56 6.48 4.91
N THR A 55 2.02 6.44 6.12
CA THR A 55 2.12 7.55 7.08
C THR A 55 3.50 7.52 7.76
N PRO A 56 3.89 8.57 8.54
CA PRO A 56 5.09 8.49 9.36
C PRO A 56 5.09 7.28 10.31
N LEU A 57 3.90 6.88 10.81
CA LEU A 57 3.72 5.67 11.60
C LEU A 57 3.96 4.41 10.76
N GLY A 58 3.36 4.34 9.57
CA GLY A 58 3.59 3.24 8.63
C GLY A 58 5.05 3.06 8.24
N PHE A 59 5.81 4.15 8.10
CA PHE A 59 7.25 4.10 7.87
C PHE A 59 8.04 3.54 9.04
N ARG A 60 7.64 3.90 10.26
CA ARG A 60 8.27 3.38 11.48
C ARG A 60 8.00 1.88 11.66
N PHE A 61 6.86 1.39 11.18
CA PHE A 61 6.45 -0.02 11.18
C PHE A 61 6.43 -0.59 9.76
N LEU A 62 7.42 -0.22 8.93
CA LEU A 62 7.42 -0.57 7.50
C LEU A 62 7.51 -2.08 7.26
N ASP A 63 8.17 -2.83 8.16
CA ASP A 63 8.25 -4.28 8.08
C ASP A 63 6.88 -4.94 8.37
N ASP A 64 6.23 -4.57 9.47
CA ASP A 64 4.87 -5.01 9.81
C ASP A 64 3.85 -4.61 8.73
N LEU A 65 3.98 -3.41 8.16
CA LEU A 65 3.13 -2.94 7.09
C LEU A 65 3.29 -3.81 5.84
N GLN A 66 4.53 -4.13 5.47
CA GLN A 66 4.84 -4.99 4.33
C GLN A 66 4.35 -6.43 4.54
N ALA A 67 4.51 -6.98 5.74
CA ALA A 67 4.07 -8.33 6.07
C ALA A 67 2.56 -8.56 5.89
N ARG A 68 1.73 -7.51 6.04
CA ARG A 68 0.29 -7.57 5.80
C ARG A 68 -0.09 -7.81 4.34
N PHE A 69 0.84 -7.54 3.44
CA PHE A 69 0.69 -7.78 2.00
C PHE A 69 1.53 -8.98 1.56
N LEU A 70 1.90 -9.89 2.45
CA LEU A 70 2.44 -11.18 2.05
C LEU A 70 1.32 -12.23 2.10
N PRO A 71 1.32 -13.24 1.21
CA PRO A 71 0.35 -14.33 1.23
C PRO A 71 0.46 -15.19 2.50
#